data_AF-A0A8D8MWR8-F1
#
_entry.id   AF-A0A8D8MWR8-F1
#
_cell.length_a   1.000
_cell.length_b   1.000
_cell.length_c   1.000
_cell.angle_alpha   90.00
_cell.angle_beta   90.00
_cell.angle_gamma   90.00
#
_symmetry.space_group_name_H-M   'P 1'
#
loop_
_entity.id
_entity.type
_entity.pdbx_description
1 polymer ?
#
loop_
_entity_poly.entity_id
_entity_poly.type
_entity_poly.pdbx_seq_one_letter_code
_entity_poly.pdbx_strand_id
1 'polypeptide(L)'
;MMANDFDTQSVLSNQNSITSINSLASLLKEKMQNVPAMIRKKKRETKDYKLRCFVGMLFLIIVFLVGYAYVMYNQKLLAKSYFESVKLHKKTRGLRILDPKGNDLLTGLLGIGMNIDKPYNCLVKDLRDDGSVCYEWNSKARLYMNLEKTTSPEIKCYSFSWETLVDGYYPTDCFDIGEDRGYWYGGGLTKGIDYPLGKASFDFAPFVTGDINSHQWGNAVKRYFLNSKGVAIKVDERTPLYVSINHGNKNRFCLQGRHDNFAFVNRLSKYPELKYQICTGPDMKSVHNNLTQKSLWDGLTENDNTIIKSLLREPVWQIPASSQAELTETTIYNYTENVIASGYLRLGHVLINEYWQKNIGDFQLDPERFPTLTDTVKILHRRGFRISLSVQPFISTESSNFLEAVSERLLIHERESERSIPALTRYKSLASAGVLDITNNETVPWLRNQLAKLSETIG
;
A
#
# COMPACT_ATOMS: atom_id res chain seq x y z
N MET A 1 24.78 34.63 -59.54
CA MET A 1 25.43 35.18 -60.73
C MET A 1 26.53 34.21 -61.12
N MET A 2 26.41 33.62 -62.31
CA MET A 2 27.46 32.96 -63.12
C MET A 2 28.10 31.69 -62.53
N ALA A 3 27.92 30.47 -63.06
CA ALA A 3 28.04 29.98 -64.44
C ALA A 3 29.44 30.18 -65.04
N ASN A 4 30.09 29.05 -65.35
CA ASN A 4 30.92 28.73 -66.53
C ASN A 4 31.95 27.67 -66.09
N ASP A 5 31.89 26.42 -66.53
CA ASP A 5 32.01 25.86 -67.90
C ASP A 5 33.35 26.11 -68.61
N PHE A 6 33.68 25.08 -69.41
CA PHE A 6 34.78 24.88 -70.37
C PHE A 6 35.97 24.06 -69.82
N ASP A 7 36.05 22.75 -70.13
CA ASP A 7 36.48 22.11 -71.40
C ASP A 7 38.02 21.92 -71.41
N THR A 8 38.67 20.86 -71.92
CA THR A 8 38.43 20.11 -73.16
C THR A 8 39.32 18.83 -73.23
N GLN A 9 38.82 17.81 -73.95
CA GLN A 9 39.52 16.91 -74.91
C GLN A 9 40.53 15.84 -74.40
N SER A 10 40.19 14.53 -74.43
CA SER A 10 40.21 13.54 -75.55
C SER A 10 41.61 12.97 -75.84
N VAL A 11 41.89 11.65 -75.92
CA VAL A 11 41.55 10.73 -77.03
C VAL A 11 42.06 9.27 -76.73
N LEU A 12 41.35 8.25 -77.25
CA LEU A 12 41.70 6.82 -77.53
C LEU A 12 41.95 5.86 -76.34
N SER A 13 41.47 4.60 -76.27
CA SER A 13 40.87 3.69 -77.26
C SER A 13 40.22 2.46 -76.60
N ASN A 14 38.99 2.16 -77.03
CA ASN A 14 38.28 0.88 -77.21
C ASN A 14 38.41 -0.35 -76.27
N GLN A 15 37.19 -0.84 -75.96
CA GLN A 15 36.73 -2.23 -75.80
C GLN A 15 37.02 -2.95 -74.48
N ASN A 16 36.00 -3.01 -73.61
CA ASN A 16 35.21 -4.23 -73.42
C ASN A 16 33.94 -3.97 -72.60
N SER A 17 32.85 -4.47 -73.15
CA SER A 17 31.50 -4.60 -72.58
C SER A 17 31.46 -5.42 -71.29
N ILE A 18 30.52 -5.11 -70.38
CA ILE A 18 29.49 -6.04 -69.87
C ILE A 18 28.42 -5.21 -69.13
N THR A 19 27.23 -5.17 -69.72
CA THR A 19 25.95 -4.84 -69.10
C THR A 19 25.22 -6.15 -68.74
N SER A 20 24.21 -6.01 -67.88
CA SER A 20 22.98 -6.84 -67.78
C SER A 20 22.84 -7.79 -66.57
N ILE A 21 22.23 -7.23 -65.52
CA ILE A 21 21.13 -7.91 -64.82
C ILE A 21 19.90 -7.68 -65.69
N ASN A 22 19.42 -8.70 -66.43
CA ASN A 22 18.03 -8.85 -66.92
C ASN A 22 17.85 -10.12 -67.80
N SER A 23 18.38 -11.28 -67.38
CA SER A 23 18.37 -12.53 -68.17
C SER A 23 17.41 -13.63 -67.67
N LEU A 24 16.28 -13.28 -67.06
CA LEU A 24 15.27 -14.31 -66.68
C LEU A 24 13.85 -14.01 -67.16
N ALA A 25 13.53 -12.76 -67.48
CA ALA A 25 12.22 -12.39 -68.01
C ALA A 25 12.09 -12.54 -69.54
N SER A 26 13.20 -12.56 -70.28
CA SER A 26 13.20 -12.73 -71.75
C SER A 26 13.25 -14.21 -72.20
N LEU A 27 13.88 -15.09 -71.42
CA LEU A 27 14.07 -16.51 -71.76
C LEU A 27 12.78 -17.36 -71.65
N LEU A 28 11.77 -16.89 -70.92
CA LEU A 28 10.45 -17.55 -70.84
C LEU A 28 9.50 -17.11 -71.95
N LYS A 29 9.79 -15.98 -72.62
CA LYS A 29 8.93 -15.43 -73.68
C LYS A 29 9.23 -16.02 -75.06
N GLU A 30 10.38 -16.68 -75.24
CA GLU A 30 10.83 -17.20 -76.54
C GLU A 30 10.61 -18.71 -76.75
N LYS A 31 10.09 -19.45 -75.76
CA LYS A 31 9.76 -20.89 -75.90
C LYS A 31 8.27 -21.22 -76.05
N MET A 32 7.39 -20.22 -76.16
CA MET A 32 5.94 -20.42 -76.33
C MET A 32 5.41 -20.06 -77.72
N GLN A 33 6.26 -19.94 -78.74
CA GLN A 33 5.83 -19.83 -80.14
C GLN A 33 6.52 -20.91 -80.96
N ASN A 34 5.90 -22.09 -81.02
CA ASN A 34 5.91 -23.05 -82.14
C ASN A 34 5.37 -24.40 -81.68
N VAL A 35 4.04 -24.57 -81.70
CA VAL A 35 3.43 -25.91 -81.84
C VAL A 35 2.20 -25.78 -82.77
N PRO A 36 2.04 -26.67 -83.79
CA PRO A 36 1.09 -26.46 -84.88
C PRO A 36 -0.37 -26.70 -84.50
N ALA A 37 -1.25 -26.01 -85.21
CA ALA A 37 -2.68 -26.24 -85.22
C ALA A 37 -3.02 -27.56 -85.91
N MET A 38 -3.33 -28.61 -85.14
CA MET A 38 -4.24 -29.67 -85.57
C MET A 38 -4.64 -30.55 -84.38
N ILE A 39 -5.92 -30.45 -84.01
CA ILE A 39 -6.87 -31.51 -83.57
C ILE A 39 -7.97 -30.80 -82.79
N ARG A 40 -8.97 -30.38 -83.55
CA ARG A 40 -10.27 -29.92 -83.05
C ARG A 40 -11.02 -31.18 -82.59
N LYS A 41 -11.05 -31.47 -81.29
CA LYS A 41 -11.99 -32.44 -80.70
C LYS A 41 -12.70 -31.85 -79.47
N LYS A 42 -14.03 -31.75 -79.63
CA LYS A 42 -15.13 -31.45 -78.70
C LYS A 42 -14.78 -31.11 -77.23
N LYS A 43 -15.24 -29.91 -76.85
CA LYS A 43 -15.56 -29.43 -75.50
C LYS A 43 -16.10 -30.54 -74.59
N ARG A 44 -15.46 -30.79 -73.45
CA ARG A 44 -16.03 -31.52 -72.31
C ARG A 44 -15.82 -30.67 -71.06
N GLU A 45 -16.86 -29.95 -70.66
CA GLU A 45 -16.93 -29.17 -69.42
C GLU A 45 -16.92 -30.12 -68.22
N THR A 46 -15.75 -30.54 -67.76
CA THR A 46 -15.62 -31.26 -66.48
C THR A 46 -14.29 -30.91 -65.83
N LYS A 47 -14.12 -29.70 -65.28
CA LYS A 47 -12.94 -29.39 -64.45
C LYS A 47 -13.01 -28.16 -63.54
N ASP A 48 -14.20 -27.63 -63.26
CA ASP A 48 -14.33 -26.49 -62.34
C ASP A 48 -14.57 -26.93 -60.88
N TYR A 49 -15.16 -28.12 -60.68
CA TYR A 49 -15.42 -28.65 -59.33
C TYR A 49 -14.15 -29.06 -58.58
N LYS A 50 -13.13 -29.58 -59.29
CA LYS A 50 -11.87 -30.04 -58.66
C LYS A 50 -11.08 -28.87 -58.08
N LEU A 51 -11.03 -27.75 -58.81
CA LEU A 51 -10.36 -26.53 -58.35
C LEU A 51 -11.13 -25.91 -57.17
N ARG A 52 -12.46 -25.85 -57.25
CA ARG A 52 -13.30 -25.34 -56.16
C ARG A 52 -13.21 -26.21 -54.90
N CYS A 53 -13.15 -27.54 -55.03
CA CYS A 53 -12.90 -28.45 -53.90
C CYS A 53 -11.51 -28.24 -53.29
N PHE A 54 -10.48 -28.05 -54.12
CA PHE A 54 -9.13 -27.81 -53.62
C PHE A 54 -9.02 -26.48 -52.85
N VAL A 55 -9.61 -25.41 -53.37
CA VAL A 55 -9.65 -24.10 -52.70
C VAL A 55 -10.48 -24.16 -51.41
N GLY A 56 -11.61 -24.88 -51.41
CA GLY A 56 -12.42 -25.10 -50.22
C GLY A 56 -11.68 -25.88 -49.13
N MET A 57 -10.93 -26.91 -49.51
CA MET A 57 -10.08 -27.67 -48.58
C MET A 57 -8.95 -26.81 -48.01
N LEU A 58 -8.30 -25.99 -48.84
CA LEU A 58 -7.25 -25.06 -48.40
C LEU A 58 -7.81 -24.03 -47.40
N PHE A 59 -9.00 -23.48 -47.67
CA PHE A 59 -9.67 -22.54 -46.76
C PHE A 59 -9.98 -23.20 -45.41
N LEU A 60 -10.50 -24.43 -45.41
CA LEU A 60 -10.76 -25.17 -44.18
C LEU A 60 -9.47 -25.46 -43.39
N ILE A 61 -8.37 -25.79 -44.07
CA ILE A 61 -7.06 -25.98 -43.43
C ILE A 61 -6.58 -24.66 -42.80
N ILE A 62 -6.72 -23.52 -43.48
CA ILE A 62 -6.32 -22.22 -42.94
C ILE A 62 -7.18 -21.87 -41.72
N VAL A 63 -8.50 -22.03 -41.80
CA VAL A 63 -9.41 -21.80 -40.65
C VAL A 63 -9.06 -22.72 -39.49
N PHE A 64 -8.76 -24.00 -39.75
CA PHE A 64 -8.31 -24.94 -38.73
C PHE A 64 -6.98 -24.53 -38.11
N LEU A 65 -5.98 -24.13 -38.91
CA LEU A 65 -4.68 -23.71 -38.40
C LEU A 65 -4.76 -22.42 -37.59
N VAL A 66 -5.55 -21.43 -38.03
CA VAL A 66 -5.79 -20.18 -37.30
C VAL A 66 -6.57 -20.47 -36.02
N GLY A 67 -7.61 -21.31 -36.08
CA GLY A 67 -8.38 -21.75 -34.91
C GLY A 67 -7.54 -22.53 -33.92
N TYR A 68 -6.71 -23.46 -34.38
CA TYR A 68 -5.78 -24.23 -33.56
C TYR A 68 -4.72 -23.34 -32.93
N ALA A 69 -4.13 -22.41 -33.69
CA ALA A 69 -3.19 -21.44 -33.16
C ALA A 69 -3.84 -20.54 -32.10
N TYR A 70 -5.09 -20.10 -32.31
CA TYR A 70 -5.86 -19.32 -31.35
C TYR A 70 -6.17 -20.12 -30.07
N VAL A 71 -6.64 -21.36 -30.21
CA VAL A 71 -6.94 -22.25 -29.07
C VAL A 71 -5.67 -22.56 -28.28
N MET A 72 -4.57 -22.92 -28.95
CA MET A 72 -3.28 -23.19 -28.30
C MET A 72 -2.69 -21.94 -27.65
N TYR A 73 -2.88 -20.77 -28.26
CA TYR A 73 -2.46 -19.49 -27.68
C TYR A 73 -3.25 -19.18 -26.39
N ASN A 74 -4.58 -19.37 -26.41
CA ASN A 74 -5.42 -19.19 -25.23
C ASN A 74 -5.14 -20.23 -24.14
N GLN A 75 -4.92 -21.49 -24.50
CA GLN A 75 -4.50 -22.53 -23.56
C GLN A 75 -3.13 -22.21 -22.95
N LYS A 76 -2.18 -21.68 -23.72
CA LYS A 76 -0.86 -21.24 -23.21
C LYS A 76 -0.97 -19.99 -22.32
N LEU A 77 -1.98 -19.15 -22.55
CA LEU A 77 -2.31 -18.00 -21.70
C LEU A 77 -2.95 -18.43 -20.38
N LEU A 78 -3.83 -19.43 -20.41
CA LEU A 78 -4.46 -20.05 -19.23
C LEU A 78 -3.44 -20.88 -18.42
N ALA A 79 -2.53 -21.59 -19.08
CA ALA A 79 -1.45 -22.33 -18.42
C ALA A 79 -0.41 -21.42 -17.71
N LYS A 80 -0.50 -20.10 -17.87
CA LYS A 80 0.33 -19.10 -17.19
C LYS A 80 -0.41 -18.34 -16.09
N SER A 81 -1.68 -18.64 -15.83
CA SER A 81 -2.37 -18.09 -14.67
C SER A 81 -2.10 -18.96 -13.44
N TYR A 82 -1.60 -18.31 -12.39
CA TYR A 82 -1.55 -18.84 -11.04
C TYR A 82 -2.92 -18.57 -10.41
N PHE A 83 -3.42 -19.55 -9.65
CA PHE A 83 -4.65 -19.40 -8.87
C PHE A 83 -5.84 -18.87 -9.71
N GLU A 84 -5.94 -19.35 -10.95
CA GLU A 84 -6.95 -18.99 -11.98
C GLU A 84 -6.81 -17.59 -12.58
N SER A 85 -6.59 -16.54 -11.79
CA SER A 85 -6.69 -15.13 -12.21
C SER A 85 -5.39 -14.33 -12.19
N VAL A 86 -4.33 -14.83 -11.55
CA VAL A 86 -3.06 -14.11 -11.38
C VAL A 86 -2.10 -14.46 -12.51
N LYS A 87 -1.71 -13.49 -13.34
CA LYS A 87 -0.71 -13.65 -14.39
C LYS A 87 0.59 -12.95 -14.02
N LEU A 88 1.65 -13.74 -13.80
CA LEU A 88 3.00 -13.22 -13.55
C LEU A 88 3.92 -13.54 -14.73
N HIS A 89 4.43 -12.50 -15.37
CA HIS A 89 5.45 -12.65 -16.40
C HIS A 89 6.83 -12.86 -15.77
N LYS A 90 7.27 -14.11 -15.64
CA LYS A 90 8.50 -14.52 -14.94
C LYS A 90 9.74 -13.65 -15.20
N LYS A 91 10.02 -13.29 -16.47
CA LYS A 91 11.24 -12.54 -16.84
C LYS A 91 11.16 -11.05 -16.50
N THR A 92 10.01 -10.41 -16.77
CA THR A 92 9.84 -8.97 -16.53
C THR A 92 9.25 -8.66 -15.16
N ARG A 93 8.76 -9.68 -14.44
CA ARG A 93 8.01 -9.58 -13.18
C ARG A 93 6.76 -8.70 -13.26
N GLY A 94 6.21 -8.55 -14.47
CA GLY A 94 4.92 -7.89 -14.66
C GLY A 94 3.80 -8.76 -14.08
N LEU A 95 3.06 -8.20 -13.13
CA LEU A 95 1.89 -8.80 -12.48
C LEU A 95 0.62 -8.23 -13.11
N ARG A 96 -0.33 -9.11 -13.42
CA ARG A 96 -1.70 -8.76 -13.78
C ARG A 96 -2.65 -9.64 -12.99
N ILE A 97 -3.63 -9.05 -12.31
CA ILE A 97 -4.71 -9.78 -11.66
C ILE A 97 -5.98 -9.49 -12.46
N LEU A 98 -6.68 -10.55 -12.85
CA LEU A 98 -7.83 -10.45 -13.73
C LEU A 98 -9.15 -10.55 -12.94
N ASP A 99 -10.17 -9.85 -13.44
CA ASP A 99 -11.55 -10.06 -13.01
C ASP A 99 -12.09 -11.40 -13.58
N PRO A 100 -13.27 -11.87 -13.12
CA PRO A 100 -13.90 -13.07 -13.67
C PRO A 100 -14.23 -13.02 -15.17
N LYS A 101 -14.25 -11.82 -15.76
CA LYS A 101 -14.48 -11.58 -17.19
C LYS A 101 -13.17 -11.57 -18.00
N GLY A 102 -12.01 -11.67 -17.35
CA GLY A 102 -10.69 -11.66 -17.97
C GLY A 102 -10.08 -10.27 -18.19
N ASN A 103 -10.71 -9.20 -17.70
CA ASN A 103 -10.17 -7.84 -17.76
C ASN A 103 -9.13 -7.62 -16.66
N ASP A 104 -8.19 -6.72 -16.90
CA ASP A 104 -7.22 -6.34 -15.87
C ASP A 104 -7.87 -5.55 -14.75
N LEU A 105 -7.86 -6.15 -13.56
CA LEU A 105 -8.31 -5.51 -12.32
C LEU A 105 -7.17 -4.76 -11.63
N LEU A 106 -5.97 -5.33 -11.67
CA LEU A 106 -4.75 -4.73 -11.13
C LEU A 106 -3.57 -5.05 -12.04
N THR A 107 -2.72 -4.06 -12.27
CA THR A 107 -1.45 -4.21 -12.97
C THR A 107 -0.32 -3.66 -12.12
N GLY A 108 0.83 -4.33 -12.19
CA GLY A 108 2.00 -3.93 -11.41
C GLY A 108 3.30 -4.57 -11.88
N LEU A 109 4.40 -4.12 -11.30
CA LEU A 109 5.75 -4.61 -11.53
C LEU A 109 6.35 -4.99 -10.19
N LEU A 110 6.71 -6.27 -10.05
CA LEU A 110 7.27 -6.79 -8.81
C LEU A 110 8.80 -6.81 -8.85
N GLY A 111 9.44 -6.70 -7.69
CA GLY A 111 10.88 -6.83 -7.53
C GLY A 111 11.66 -5.80 -8.36
N ILE A 112 11.25 -4.53 -8.30
CA ILE A 112 11.93 -3.42 -8.97
C ILE A 112 13.39 -3.33 -8.49
N GLY A 113 14.28 -2.94 -9.39
CA GLY A 113 15.72 -2.88 -9.14
C GLY A 113 16.48 -4.18 -9.42
N MET A 114 15.78 -5.29 -9.67
CA MET A 114 16.41 -6.52 -10.15
C MET A 114 16.59 -6.51 -11.68
N ASN A 115 17.65 -7.16 -12.16
CA ASN A 115 17.89 -7.36 -13.59
C ASN A 115 16.77 -8.19 -14.23
N ILE A 116 16.54 -8.02 -15.53
CA ILE A 116 15.50 -8.72 -16.28
C ILE A 116 15.98 -10.14 -16.63
N ASP A 117 15.96 -11.00 -15.62
CA ASP A 117 16.45 -12.38 -15.70
C ASP A 117 15.32 -13.39 -15.47
N LYS A 118 15.53 -14.60 -16.00
CA LYS A 118 14.57 -15.71 -15.82
C LYS A 118 14.73 -16.25 -14.38
N PRO A 119 13.65 -16.39 -13.60
CA PRO A 119 13.72 -17.00 -12.28
C PRO A 119 13.90 -18.51 -12.39
N TYR A 120 14.43 -19.07 -11.30
CA TYR A 120 14.45 -20.50 -11.04
C TYR A 120 13.35 -20.87 -10.05
N ASN A 121 12.88 -22.12 -10.09
CA ASN A 121 12.09 -22.64 -8.99
C ASN A 121 13.00 -22.75 -7.76
N CYS A 122 12.45 -22.49 -6.57
CA CYS A 122 13.21 -22.63 -5.34
C CYS A 122 13.62 -24.09 -5.10
N LEU A 123 14.70 -24.28 -4.34
CA LEU A 123 15.17 -25.61 -3.94
C LEU A 123 14.18 -26.25 -2.98
N VAL A 124 14.17 -27.59 -2.90
CA VAL A 124 13.24 -28.35 -2.04
C VAL A 124 13.28 -27.90 -0.58
N LYS A 125 14.48 -27.59 -0.06
CA LYS A 125 14.68 -27.09 1.31
C LYS A 125 14.10 -25.70 1.58
N ASP A 126 13.88 -24.92 0.52
CA ASP A 126 13.38 -23.54 0.58
C ASP A 126 11.90 -23.48 0.19
N LEU A 127 11.23 -24.63 -0.05
CA LEU A 127 9.79 -24.68 -0.25
C LEU A 127 9.06 -24.55 1.10
N ARG A 128 7.86 -23.98 1.07
CA ARG A 128 6.97 -23.88 2.23
C ARG A 128 5.91 -24.98 2.17
N ASP A 129 5.55 -25.52 3.32
CA ASP A 129 4.53 -26.57 3.45
C ASP A 129 3.08 -26.05 3.30
N ASP A 130 2.91 -24.76 3.02
CA ASP A 130 1.61 -24.09 2.85
C ASP A 130 1.07 -24.15 1.41
N GLY A 131 1.78 -24.81 0.50
CA GLY A 131 1.43 -24.88 -0.92
C GLY A 131 1.86 -23.66 -1.75
N SER A 132 2.67 -22.76 -1.19
CA SER A 132 3.18 -21.59 -1.90
C SER A 132 4.02 -21.96 -3.13
N VAL A 133 3.80 -21.23 -4.21
CA VAL A 133 4.68 -21.25 -5.39
C VAL A 133 5.88 -20.35 -5.11
N CYS A 134 7.09 -20.87 -5.28
CA CYS A 134 8.33 -20.15 -4.98
C CYS A 134 9.22 -19.95 -6.21
N TYR A 135 9.67 -18.71 -6.41
CA TYR A 135 10.63 -18.32 -7.44
C TYR A 135 11.83 -17.58 -6.86
N GLU A 136 13.04 -17.94 -7.30
CA GLU A 136 14.29 -17.27 -6.90
C GLU A 136 14.95 -16.57 -8.10
N TRP A 137 15.44 -15.34 -7.89
CA TRP A 137 16.22 -14.59 -8.89
C TRP A 137 17.68 -14.49 -8.47
N ASN A 138 18.56 -15.28 -9.09
CA ASN A 138 20.03 -15.23 -8.97
C ASN A 138 20.52 -15.06 -7.51
N SER A 139 19.89 -15.76 -6.57
CA SER A 139 20.18 -15.67 -5.14
C SER A 139 20.16 -14.23 -4.58
N LYS A 140 19.42 -13.31 -5.21
CA LYS A 140 19.14 -11.96 -4.68
C LYS A 140 17.91 -11.94 -3.80
N ALA A 141 16.82 -12.56 -4.27
CA ALA A 141 15.56 -12.63 -3.55
C ALA A 141 14.70 -13.81 -4.00
N ARG A 142 13.84 -14.26 -3.09
CA ARG A 142 12.81 -15.28 -3.32
C ARG A 142 11.43 -14.63 -3.20
N LEU A 143 10.55 -14.97 -4.11
CA LEU A 143 9.13 -14.61 -4.07
C LEU A 143 8.32 -15.88 -3.82
N TYR A 144 7.57 -15.87 -2.73
CA TYR A 144 6.54 -16.86 -2.44
C TYR A 144 5.17 -16.26 -2.74
N MET A 145 4.34 -17.00 -3.47
CA MET A 145 2.96 -16.62 -3.76
C MET A 145 2.01 -17.75 -3.37
N ASN A 146 0.89 -17.41 -2.73
CA ASN A 146 -0.14 -18.38 -2.37
C ASN A 146 -1.55 -17.82 -2.55
N LEU A 147 -2.55 -18.70 -2.63
CA LEU A 147 -3.96 -18.36 -2.52
C LEU A 147 -4.39 -18.61 -1.07
N GLU A 148 -4.78 -17.55 -0.38
CA GLU A 148 -5.23 -17.61 1.00
C GLU A 148 -6.63 -18.22 1.10
N LYS A 149 -6.87 -18.97 2.18
CA LYS A 149 -8.21 -19.50 2.50
C LYS A 149 -9.08 -18.36 3.02
N THR A 150 -10.03 -17.90 2.21
CA THR A 150 -11.01 -16.88 2.59
C THR A 150 -12.31 -17.52 3.05
N THR A 151 -13.01 -16.87 3.98
CA THR A 151 -14.33 -17.32 4.47
C THR A 151 -15.46 -16.99 3.51
N SER A 152 -15.31 -15.93 2.70
CA SER A 152 -16.28 -15.52 1.68
C SER A 152 -15.86 -16.03 0.31
N PRO A 153 -16.73 -16.78 -0.41
CA PRO A 153 -16.42 -17.33 -1.72
C PRO A 153 -16.23 -16.25 -2.81
N GLU A 154 -16.78 -15.06 -2.59
CA GLU A 154 -16.69 -13.94 -3.54
C GLU A 154 -15.36 -13.17 -3.44
N ILE A 155 -14.62 -13.36 -2.34
CA ILE A 155 -13.35 -12.68 -2.11
C ILE A 155 -12.21 -13.68 -2.29
N LYS A 156 -11.31 -13.39 -3.21
CA LYS A 156 -10.07 -14.15 -3.40
C LYS A 156 -8.89 -13.32 -2.92
N CYS A 157 -8.06 -13.87 -2.06
CA CYS A 157 -6.88 -13.20 -1.52
C CYS A 157 -5.61 -13.96 -1.90
N TYR A 158 -4.61 -13.25 -2.41
CA TYR A 158 -3.34 -13.80 -2.83
C TYR A 158 -2.24 -13.20 -1.98
N SER A 159 -1.43 -14.03 -1.32
CA SER A 159 -0.27 -13.55 -0.57
C SER A 159 0.97 -13.49 -1.45
N PHE A 160 1.78 -12.47 -1.18
CA PHE A 160 3.08 -12.23 -1.80
C PHE A 160 4.08 -11.99 -0.67
N SER A 161 5.13 -12.80 -0.63
CA SER A 161 6.19 -12.69 0.37
C SER A 161 7.53 -12.66 -0.33
N TRP A 162 8.22 -11.53 -0.23
CA TRP A 162 9.61 -11.39 -0.64
C TRP A 162 10.54 -11.67 0.53
N GLU A 163 11.49 -12.57 0.29
CA GLU A 163 12.63 -12.85 1.16
C GLU A 163 13.89 -12.41 0.42
N THR A 164 14.58 -11.41 0.95
CA THR A 164 15.84 -10.94 0.39
C THR A 164 16.99 -11.80 0.88
N LEU A 165 17.97 -12.06 0.02
CA LEU A 165 19.10 -12.96 0.29
C LEU A 165 20.45 -12.23 0.33
N VAL A 166 20.47 -10.94 -0.04
CA VAL A 166 21.68 -10.12 -0.14
C VAL A 166 21.50 -8.76 0.52
N ASP A 167 22.59 -8.20 1.02
CA ASP A 167 22.58 -6.82 1.51
C ASP A 167 22.45 -5.80 0.36
N GLY A 168 21.84 -4.66 0.66
CA GLY A 168 21.69 -3.55 -0.28
C GLY A 168 20.55 -3.70 -1.30
N TYR A 169 19.82 -4.83 -1.30
CA TYR A 169 18.57 -4.97 -2.06
C TYR A 169 17.36 -4.71 -1.15
N TYR A 170 16.43 -3.89 -1.63
CA TYR A 170 15.18 -3.59 -0.95
C TYR A 170 14.01 -4.04 -1.84
N PRO A 171 13.30 -5.13 -1.48
CA PRO A 171 12.23 -5.66 -2.31
C PRO A 171 11.16 -4.59 -2.49
N THR A 172 10.86 -4.26 -3.74
CA THR A 172 10.00 -3.14 -4.10
C THR A 172 9.00 -3.58 -5.17
N ASP A 173 7.72 -3.47 -4.86
CA ASP A 173 6.62 -3.79 -5.77
C ASP A 173 5.81 -2.52 -6.04
N CYS A 174 5.49 -2.25 -7.29
CA CYS A 174 4.71 -1.07 -7.69
C CYS A 174 3.48 -1.45 -8.49
N PHE A 175 2.39 -0.75 -8.23
CA PHE A 175 1.09 -0.92 -8.86
C PHE A 175 0.68 0.36 -9.58
N ASP A 176 -0.04 0.22 -10.68
CA ASP A 176 -0.48 1.37 -11.47
C ASP A 176 -1.60 2.15 -10.74
N ILE A 177 -1.53 3.48 -10.78
CA ILE A 177 -2.52 4.39 -10.18
C ILE A 177 -3.27 5.23 -11.21
N GLY A 178 -3.16 4.87 -12.50
CA GLY A 178 -3.90 5.55 -13.57
C GLY A 178 -5.42 5.49 -13.32
N GLU A 179 -6.13 6.56 -13.65
CA GLU A 179 -7.58 6.66 -13.39
C GLU A 179 -8.39 5.59 -14.14
N ASP A 180 -7.89 5.11 -15.29
CA ASP A 180 -8.44 3.97 -16.04
C ASP A 180 -8.42 2.66 -15.24
N ARG A 181 -7.50 2.55 -14.26
CA ARG A 181 -7.32 1.41 -13.35
C ARG A 181 -8.03 1.59 -12.00
N GLY A 182 -8.84 2.63 -11.86
CA GLY A 182 -9.57 2.95 -10.63
C GLY A 182 -8.80 3.85 -9.68
N TYR A 183 -9.50 4.30 -8.64
CA TYR A 183 -8.98 5.27 -7.67
C TYR A 183 -8.53 4.55 -6.40
N TRP A 184 -7.34 4.91 -5.91
CA TRP A 184 -6.77 4.36 -4.68
C TRP A 184 -7.10 5.21 -3.46
N TYR A 185 -7.31 4.54 -2.33
CA TYR A 185 -7.63 5.09 -1.01
C TYR A 185 -6.89 4.31 0.09
N GLY A 186 -6.91 4.81 1.32
CA GLY A 186 -6.31 4.15 2.46
C GLY A 186 -4.88 4.61 2.75
N GLY A 187 -4.11 3.81 3.48
CA GLY A 187 -2.80 4.19 4.01
C GLY A 187 -2.88 5.06 5.26
N GLY A 188 -3.70 6.10 5.26
CA GLY A 188 -3.84 7.01 6.39
C GLY A 188 -3.87 8.47 5.96
N LEU A 189 -3.65 9.37 6.90
CA LEU A 189 -3.54 10.80 6.61
C LEU A 189 -2.18 11.10 5.98
N THR A 190 -2.17 11.66 4.77
CA THR A 190 -0.96 12.18 4.13
C THR A 190 -0.77 13.67 4.46
N LYS A 191 0.45 14.17 4.30
CA LYS A 191 0.78 15.60 4.47
C LYS A 191 -0.11 16.55 3.67
N GLY A 192 -0.44 16.18 2.42
CA GLY A 192 -1.32 16.97 1.54
C GLY A 192 -2.81 16.74 1.80
N ILE A 193 -3.18 15.82 2.70
CA ILE A 193 -4.57 15.34 2.89
C ILE A 193 -5.16 14.89 1.54
N ASP A 194 -4.35 14.18 0.77
CA ASP A 194 -4.65 13.82 -0.61
C ASP A 194 -5.69 12.71 -0.64
N TYR A 195 -6.90 13.03 -1.11
CA TYR A 195 -7.98 12.07 -1.27
C TYR A 195 -8.65 12.28 -2.64
N PRO A 196 -8.60 11.29 -3.57
CA PRO A 196 -7.97 9.96 -3.48
C PRO A 196 -6.43 9.99 -3.42
N LEU A 197 -5.85 8.88 -2.95
CA LEU A 197 -4.39 8.71 -2.78
C LEU A 197 -3.61 8.88 -4.08
N GLY A 198 -4.21 8.55 -5.23
CA GLY A 198 -3.58 8.71 -6.55
C GLY A 198 -3.28 10.16 -6.95
N LYS A 199 -3.85 11.16 -6.25
CA LYS A 199 -3.51 12.59 -6.44
C LYS A 199 -2.24 13.00 -5.70
N ALA A 200 -1.80 12.22 -4.73
CA ALA A 200 -0.59 12.49 -3.98
C ALA A 200 0.65 12.32 -4.87
N SER A 201 1.74 13.00 -4.51
CA SER A 201 3.05 12.79 -5.13
C SER A 201 4.12 12.93 -4.05
N PHE A 202 4.77 11.82 -3.71
CA PHE A 202 5.86 11.80 -2.76
C PHE A 202 6.76 10.57 -2.94
N ASP A 203 8.06 10.78 -2.68
CA ASP A 203 9.08 9.74 -2.69
C ASP A 203 8.92 8.77 -1.52
N PHE A 204 9.71 7.69 -1.50
CA PHE A 204 9.62 6.65 -0.47
C PHE A 204 9.73 7.24 0.94
N ALA A 205 8.61 7.22 1.66
CA ALA A 205 8.50 7.66 3.04
C ALA A 205 8.26 6.45 3.97
N PRO A 206 8.88 6.42 5.16
CA PRO A 206 8.65 5.36 6.13
C PRO A 206 7.19 5.37 6.55
N PHE A 207 6.54 4.21 6.51
CA PHE A 207 5.14 4.07 6.87
C PHE A 207 4.97 3.93 8.39
N VAL A 208 5.15 5.04 9.09
CA VAL A 208 5.05 5.19 10.54
C VAL A 208 4.17 6.41 10.88
N THR A 209 3.61 6.44 12.09
CA THR A 209 2.84 7.60 12.56
C THR A 209 3.73 8.83 12.66
N GLY A 210 3.22 9.99 12.27
CA GLY A 210 3.92 11.27 12.36
C GLY A 210 2.98 12.44 12.51
N ASP A 211 3.54 13.64 12.37
CA ASP A 211 2.79 14.90 12.30
C ASP A 211 2.82 15.41 10.86
N ILE A 212 1.65 15.60 10.24
CA ILE A 212 1.51 16.04 8.85
C ILE A 212 2.21 17.38 8.56
N ASN A 213 2.43 18.23 9.57
CA ASN A 213 3.13 19.49 9.39
C ASN A 213 4.62 19.27 9.05
N SER A 214 5.21 18.19 9.56
CA SER A 214 6.65 17.89 9.45
C SER A 214 6.95 16.62 8.65
N HIS A 215 6.09 15.62 8.70
CA HIS A 215 6.26 14.29 8.14
C HIS A 215 5.26 13.99 7.01
N GLN A 216 5.55 12.97 6.21
CA GLN A 216 4.68 12.58 5.09
C GLN A 216 3.38 11.93 5.53
N TRP A 217 3.42 11.16 6.62
CA TRP A 217 2.28 10.46 7.19
C TRP A 217 1.87 11.11 8.51
N GLY A 218 0.58 11.16 8.77
CA GLY A 218 -0.02 11.69 9.99
C GLY A 218 -0.08 10.69 11.13
N ASN A 219 -0.86 11.04 12.14
CA ASN A 219 -1.01 10.28 13.38
C ASN A 219 -1.90 9.04 13.24
N ALA A 220 -2.66 8.93 12.16
CA ALA A 220 -3.50 7.78 11.85
C ALA A 220 -3.02 7.12 10.55
N VAL A 221 -2.38 5.96 10.69
CA VAL A 221 -1.92 5.12 9.57
C VAL A 221 -2.49 3.72 9.68
N LYS A 222 -2.77 3.10 8.53
CA LYS A 222 -3.17 1.70 8.46
C LYS A 222 -2.60 1.09 7.19
N ARG A 223 -1.94 -0.07 7.33
CA ARG A 223 -1.30 -0.85 6.25
C ARG A 223 -2.34 -1.53 5.34
N TYR A 224 -3.32 -0.76 4.89
CA TYR A 224 -4.47 -1.19 4.12
C TYR A 224 -4.78 -0.13 3.07
N PHE A 225 -4.74 -0.53 1.81
CA PHE A 225 -4.99 0.30 0.64
C PHE A 225 -6.13 -0.32 -0.16
N LEU A 226 -7.03 0.50 -0.69
CA LEU A 226 -8.27 0.06 -1.32
C LEU A 226 -8.45 0.78 -2.65
N ASN A 227 -8.86 0.05 -3.68
CA ASN A 227 -9.11 0.56 -5.02
C ASN A 227 -10.61 0.46 -5.36
N SER A 228 -11.13 1.46 -6.07
CA SER A 228 -12.55 1.56 -6.46
C SER A 228 -13.06 0.40 -7.33
N LYS A 229 -12.18 -0.37 -7.98
CA LYS A 229 -12.52 -1.57 -8.77
C LYS A 229 -12.71 -2.84 -7.94
N GLY A 230 -12.56 -2.78 -6.61
CA GLY A 230 -12.68 -3.99 -5.76
C GLY A 230 -11.36 -4.73 -5.61
N VAL A 231 -10.27 -3.99 -5.41
CA VAL A 231 -8.96 -4.53 -5.02
C VAL A 231 -8.54 -3.91 -3.70
N ALA A 232 -8.01 -4.71 -2.79
CA ALA A 232 -7.37 -4.22 -1.58
C ALA A 232 -5.97 -4.81 -1.43
N ILE A 233 -5.04 -4.00 -0.95
CA ILE A 233 -3.69 -4.44 -0.58
C ILE A 233 -3.52 -4.24 0.93
N LYS A 234 -3.26 -5.34 1.63
CA LYS A 234 -2.95 -5.33 3.06
C LYS A 234 -1.50 -5.73 3.26
N VAL A 235 -0.69 -4.87 3.87
CA VAL A 235 0.72 -5.15 4.14
C VAL A 235 0.86 -5.73 5.55
N ASP A 236 1.72 -6.74 5.69
CA ASP A 236 2.00 -7.37 6.97
C ASP A 236 2.60 -6.36 7.97
N GLU A 237 2.24 -6.51 9.24
CA GLU A 237 2.64 -5.59 10.32
C GLU A 237 4.15 -5.60 10.58
N ARG A 238 4.82 -6.74 10.34
CA ARG A 238 6.26 -6.90 10.55
C ARG A 238 7.10 -6.39 9.37
N THR A 239 6.47 -6.07 8.23
CA THR A 239 7.19 -5.53 7.08
C THR A 239 7.80 -4.16 7.42
N PRO A 240 9.10 -3.91 7.22
CA PRO A 240 9.71 -2.59 7.39
C PRO A 240 9.35 -1.69 6.19
N LEU A 241 8.12 -1.17 6.20
CA LEU A 241 7.43 -0.64 5.02
C LEU A 241 7.78 0.82 4.74
N TYR A 242 8.16 1.08 3.49
CA TYR A 242 8.17 2.39 2.87
C TYR A 242 7.13 2.43 1.76
N VAL A 243 6.50 3.58 1.60
CA VAL A 243 5.50 3.82 0.57
C VAL A 243 5.88 5.04 -0.24
N SER A 244 5.71 4.96 -1.55
CA SER A 244 5.77 6.14 -2.43
C SER A 244 4.55 6.17 -3.35
N ILE A 245 4.09 7.38 -3.66
CA ILE A 245 3.05 7.64 -4.65
C ILE A 245 3.65 8.53 -5.73
N ASN A 246 3.52 8.10 -6.98
CA ASN A 246 4.00 8.81 -8.16
C ASN A 246 5.50 9.17 -8.13
N HIS A 247 6.32 8.34 -7.47
CA HIS A 247 7.77 8.52 -7.42
C HIS A 247 8.38 8.63 -8.82
N GLY A 248 9.06 9.74 -9.08
CA GLY A 248 9.65 10.04 -10.39
C GLY A 248 8.65 10.17 -11.53
N ASN A 249 7.41 10.62 -11.26
CA ASN A 249 6.33 10.82 -12.23
C ASN A 249 5.97 9.56 -13.03
N LYS A 250 6.06 8.38 -12.39
CA LYS A 250 5.80 7.09 -13.04
C LYS A 250 4.35 6.61 -12.95
N ASN A 251 3.44 7.40 -12.36
CA ASN A 251 2.04 7.02 -12.09
C ASN A 251 1.92 5.66 -11.43
N ARG A 252 2.69 5.46 -10.35
CA ARG A 252 2.72 4.20 -9.59
C ARG A 252 2.63 4.44 -8.09
N PHE A 253 1.97 3.50 -7.43
CA PHE A 253 1.97 3.32 -5.99
C PHE A 253 2.92 2.17 -5.66
N CYS A 254 3.94 2.42 -4.83
CA CYS A 254 4.97 1.43 -4.55
C CYS A 254 5.07 1.11 -3.06
N LEU A 255 5.28 -0.18 -2.79
CA LEU A 255 5.61 -0.73 -1.48
C LEU A 255 7.07 -1.19 -1.50
N GLN A 256 7.85 -0.82 -0.49
CA GLN A 256 9.24 -1.23 -0.36
C GLN A 256 9.51 -1.77 1.06
N GLY A 257 10.12 -2.95 1.14
CA GLY A 257 10.68 -3.46 2.39
C GLY A 257 12.10 -2.95 2.58
N ARG A 258 12.36 -2.13 3.60
CA ARG A 258 13.67 -1.53 3.83
C ARG A 258 13.97 -1.39 5.32
N HIS A 259 15.06 -2.02 5.78
CA HIS A 259 15.67 -1.68 7.05
C HIS A 259 16.44 -0.37 6.93
N ASP A 260 16.43 0.42 7.98
CA ASP A 260 17.22 1.64 8.07
C ASP A 260 17.65 1.91 9.51
N ASN A 261 18.33 3.04 9.72
CA ASN A 261 18.77 3.48 11.05
C ASN A 261 17.81 4.52 11.66
N PHE A 262 16.62 4.70 11.09
CA PHE A 262 15.63 5.67 11.54
C PHE A 262 14.33 5.01 12.00
N ALA A 263 13.48 4.56 11.07
CA ALA A 263 12.12 4.09 11.35
C ALA A 263 12.06 2.59 11.66
N PHE A 264 12.91 1.78 11.03
CA PHE A 264 12.91 0.32 11.18
C PHE A 264 14.30 -0.18 11.58
N VAL A 265 14.77 0.30 12.73
CA VAL A 265 16.09 -0.01 13.29
C VAL A 265 16.14 -1.41 13.88
N ASN A 266 15.04 -1.85 14.52
CA ASN A 266 14.96 -3.19 15.08
C ASN A 266 14.74 -4.21 13.95
N ARG A 267 15.82 -4.91 13.58
CA ARG A 267 15.83 -5.89 12.49
C ARG A 267 15.25 -7.21 12.98
N LEU A 268 13.99 -7.48 12.63
CA LEU A 268 13.33 -8.76 12.93
C LEU A 268 13.89 -9.92 12.09
N SER A 269 14.47 -9.60 10.93
CA SER A 269 15.11 -10.53 10.01
C SER A 269 16.48 -10.00 9.60
N LYS A 270 17.38 -10.90 9.19
CA LYS A 270 18.72 -10.53 8.72
C LYS A 270 18.66 -9.56 7.53
N TYR A 271 17.78 -9.85 6.56
CA TYR A 271 17.58 -9.05 5.36
C TYR A 271 16.16 -8.47 5.31
N PRO A 272 15.93 -7.34 4.60
CA PRO A 272 14.61 -6.75 4.46
C PRO A 272 13.61 -7.69 3.76
N GLU A 273 12.41 -7.75 4.29
CA GLU A 273 11.30 -8.52 3.72
C GLU A 273 10.17 -7.60 3.26
N LEU A 274 9.38 -8.04 2.28
CA LEU A 274 8.13 -7.38 1.88
C LEU A 274 7.03 -8.42 1.82
N LYS A 275 6.11 -8.38 2.78
CA LYS A 275 4.98 -9.32 2.90
C LYS A 275 3.66 -8.56 2.80
N TYR A 276 2.82 -8.94 1.85
CA TYR A 276 1.50 -8.33 1.68
C TYR A 276 0.52 -9.31 1.02
N GLN A 277 -0.76 -8.97 1.10
CA GLN A 277 -1.86 -9.70 0.48
C GLN A 277 -2.61 -8.78 -0.46
N ILE A 278 -2.98 -9.29 -1.63
CA ILE A 278 -3.89 -8.62 -2.56
C ILE A 278 -5.20 -9.39 -2.57
N CYS A 279 -6.28 -8.73 -2.18
CA CYS A 279 -7.61 -9.30 -2.16
C CYS A 279 -8.49 -8.65 -3.22
N THR A 280 -9.24 -9.46 -3.95
CA THR A 280 -10.13 -9.03 -5.03
C THR A 280 -11.55 -9.48 -4.76
N GLY A 281 -12.52 -8.66 -5.14
CA GLY A 281 -13.94 -8.95 -5.05
C GLY A 281 -14.75 -8.21 -6.12
N PRO A 282 -16.08 -8.31 -6.09
CA PRO A 282 -16.94 -7.73 -7.12
C PRO A 282 -16.91 -6.19 -7.11
N ASP A 283 -16.74 -5.57 -5.95
CA ASP A 283 -16.72 -4.13 -5.78
C ASP A 283 -15.97 -3.72 -4.49
N MET A 284 -15.66 -2.43 -4.39
CA MET A 284 -14.93 -1.84 -3.27
C MET A 284 -15.60 -2.07 -1.90
N LYS A 285 -16.94 -1.97 -1.84
CA LYS A 285 -17.70 -2.12 -0.59
C LYS A 285 -17.67 -3.57 -0.11
N SER A 286 -17.88 -4.51 -1.02
CA SER A 286 -17.83 -5.95 -0.74
C SER A 286 -16.45 -6.37 -0.23
N VAL A 287 -15.38 -5.90 -0.88
CA VAL A 287 -13.99 -6.15 -0.42
C VAL A 287 -13.76 -5.53 0.95
N HIS A 288 -14.10 -4.26 1.14
CA HIS A 288 -13.87 -3.59 2.41
C HIS A 288 -14.62 -4.25 3.56
N ASN A 289 -15.92 -4.55 3.41
CA ASN A 289 -16.74 -5.17 4.46
C ASN A 289 -16.28 -6.58 4.86
N ASN A 290 -15.63 -7.31 3.96
CA ASN A 290 -15.12 -8.65 4.26
C ASN A 290 -13.71 -8.61 4.88
N LEU A 291 -12.90 -7.62 4.52
CA LEU A 291 -11.52 -7.49 5.03
C LEU A 291 -11.42 -6.62 6.28
N THR A 292 -12.42 -5.80 6.57
CA THR A 292 -12.49 -5.09 7.84
C THR A 292 -12.56 -6.11 8.97
N GLN A 293 -11.65 -5.95 9.93
CA GLN A 293 -11.59 -6.77 11.13
C GLN A 293 -12.90 -6.57 11.91
N LYS A 294 -13.84 -7.50 11.74
CA LYS A 294 -15.04 -7.59 12.59
C LYS A 294 -14.64 -7.67 14.07
N SER A 295 -13.49 -8.29 14.34
CA SER A 295 -12.84 -8.35 15.65
C SER A 295 -12.56 -7.00 16.32
N LEU A 296 -12.50 -5.89 15.58
CA LEU A 296 -12.38 -4.55 16.19
C LEU A 296 -13.67 -4.12 16.91
N TRP A 297 -14.80 -4.74 16.56
CA TRP A 297 -16.12 -4.47 17.13
C TRP A 297 -16.62 -5.63 18.00
N ASP A 298 -16.01 -6.81 17.86
CA ASP A 298 -16.32 -7.98 18.69
C ASP A 298 -15.94 -7.68 20.14
N GLY A 299 -16.85 -7.96 21.08
CA GLY A 299 -16.63 -7.74 22.51
C GLY A 299 -17.09 -6.39 23.07
N LEU A 300 -17.62 -5.48 22.24
CA LEU A 300 -18.27 -4.27 22.73
C LEU A 300 -19.58 -4.62 23.44
N THR A 301 -19.71 -4.18 24.69
CA THR A 301 -20.92 -4.33 25.49
C THR A 301 -22.00 -3.34 25.04
N GLU A 302 -23.23 -3.52 25.52
CA GLU A 302 -24.29 -2.52 25.30
C GLU A 302 -23.90 -1.16 25.91
N ASN A 303 -23.22 -1.18 27.06
CA ASN A 303 -22.72 0.02 27.71
C ASN A 303 -21.63 0.73 26.88
N ASP A 304 -20.72 -0.02 26.24
CA ASP A 304 -19.73 0.60 25.35
C ASP A 304 -20.41 1.29 24.16
N ASN A 305 -21.46 0.66 23.63
CA ASN A 305 -22.25 1.25 22.55
C ASN A 305 -23.00 2.52 22.98
N THR A 306 -23.49 2.61 24.22
CA THR A 306 -24.12 3.85 24.73
C THR A 306 -23.08 4.95 24.91
N ILE A 307 -21.89 4.63 25.42
CA ILE A 307 -20.77 5.58 25.55
C ILE A 307 -20.34 6.10 24.17
N ILE A 308 -20.12 5.21 23.19
CA ILE A 308 -19.75 5.60 21.82
C ILE A 308 -20.81 6.52 21.22
N LYS A 309 -22.11 6.20 21.39
CA LYS A 309 -23.20 7.06 20.91
C LYS A 309 -23.21 8.42 21.60
N SER A 310 -22.89 8.50 22.90
CA SER A 310 -22.75 9.76 23.64
C SER A 310 -21.60 10.58 23.05
N LEU A 311 -20.40 10.00 22.91
CA LEU A 311 -19.23 10.67 22.35
C LEU A 311 -19.44 11.18 20.91
N LEU A 312 -20.25 10.49 20.10
CA LEU A 312 -20.55 10.91 18.72
C LEU A 312 -21.67 11.94 18.60
N ARG A 313 -22.58 12.05 19.58
CA ARG A 313 -23.81 12.86 19.48
C ARG A 313 -23.80 14.08 20.39
N GLU A 314 -22.95 14.10 21.40
CA GLU A 314 -22.87 15.16 22.37
C GLU A 314 -21.64 16.03 22.11
N PRO A 315 -21.73 17.34 22.39
CA PRO A 315 -20.61 18.24 22.19
C PRO A 315 -19.49 17.96 23.20
N VAL A 316 -18.27 18.29 22.79
CA VAL A 316 -17.10 18.36 23.66
C VAL A 316 -16.76 19.84 23.84
N TRP A 317 -16.89 20.34 25.06
CA TRP A 317 -16.57 21.70 25.45
C TRP A 317 -15.13 21.76 25.93
N GLN A 318 -14.27 22.40 25.13
CA GLN A 318 -12.87 22.57 25.45
C GLN A 318 -12.64 23.91 26.14
N ILE A 319 -12.07 23.86 27.35
CA ILE A 319 -11.71 25.07 28.10
C ILE A 319 -10.49 25.72 27.44
N PRO A 320 -10.54 27.01 27.05
CA PRO A 320 -9.46 27.69 26.35
C PRO A 320 -8.36 28.15 27.33
N ALA A 321 -7.74 27.22 28.05
CA ALA A 321 -6.58 27.50 28.90
C ALA A 321 -5.28 27.17 28.15
N SER A 322 -4.42 28.16 27.96
CA SER A 322 -3.14 28.03 27.24
C SER A 322 -1.95 27.80 28.16
N SER A 323 -2.14 27.95 29.47
CA SER A 323 -1.11 27.76 30.50
C SER A 323 -1.69 27.13 31.78
N GLN A 324 -0.80 26.61 32.64
CA GLN A 324 -1.22 26.07 33.95
C GLN A 324 -1.87 27.11 34.85
N ALA A 325 -1.43 28.37 34.78
CA ALA A 325 -1.98 29.46 35.59
C ALA A 325 -3.41 29.84 35.18
N GLU A 326 -3.78 29.63 33.91
CA GLU A 326 -5.12 29.93 33.40
C GLU A 326 -6.15 28.84 33.77
N LEU A 327 -5.71 27.60 33.94
CA LEU A 327 -6.59 26.51 34.31
C LEU A 327 -6.68 26.38 35.83
N THR A 328 -7.78 26.89 36.37
CA THR A 328 -8.15 26.82 37.79
C THR A 328 -9.55 26.27 37.95
N GLU A 329 -9.93 25.88 39.17
CA GLU A 329 -11.29 25.44 39.48
C GLU A 329 -12.35 26.49 39.12
N THR A 330 -12.07 27.78 39.39
CA THR A 330 -12.94 28.91 39.01
C THR A 330 -13.11 29.01 37.50
N THR A 331 -12.03 28.78 36.72
CA THR A 331 -12.09 28.77 35.25
C THR A 331 -13.04 27.68 34.75
N ILE A 332 -12.94 26.47 35.31
CA ILE A 332 -13.81 25.34 34.98
C ILE A 332 -15.27 25.68 35.29
N TYR A 333 -15.53 26.13 36.52
CA TYR A 333 -16.88 26.49 36.97
C TYR A 333 -17.51 27.57 36.08
N ASN A 334 -16.84 28.70 35.90
CA ASN A 334 -17.36 29.82 35.11
C ASN A 334 -17.66 29.42 33.66
N TYR A 335 -16.77 28.61 33.07
CA TYR A 335 -16.97 28.12 31.72
C TYR A 335 -18.21 27.22 31.62
N THR A 336 -18.40 26.30 32.57
CA THR A 336 -19.58 25.43 32.61
C THR A 336 -20.88 26.19 32.88
N GLU A 337 -20.85 27.24 33.72
CA GLU A 337 -22.01 28.10 33.95
C GLU A 337 -22.42 28.85 32.68
N ASN A 338 -21.44 29.35 31.91
CA ASN A 338 -21.73 30.02 30.64
C ASN A 338 -22.36 29.07 29.61
N VAL A 339 -21.93 27.80 29.58
CA VAL A 339 -22.54 26.77 28.72
C VAL A 339 -23.99 26.51 29.15
N ILE A 340 -24.26 26.40 30.45
CA ILE A 340 -25.63 26.23 30.97
C ILE A 340 -26.49 27.45 30.63
N ALA A 341 -25.98 28.66 30.89
CA ALA A 341 -26.68 29.91 30.67
C ALA A 341 -27.04 30.15 29.19
N SER A 342 -26.28 29.55 28.28
CA SER A 342 -26.60 29.59 26.85
C SER A 342 -27.93 28.89 26.53
N GLY A 343 -28.35 27.87 27.30
CA GLY A 343 -29.71 27.31 27.29
C GLY A 343 -30.14 26.49 26.06
N TYR A 344 -29.53 26.68 24.89
CA TYR A 344 -29.83 25.92 23.65
C TYR A 344 -28.78 24.84 23.33
N LEU A 345 -27.68 24.80 24.08
CA LEU A 345 -26.56 23.90 23.87
C LEU A 345 -26.68 22.66 24.77
N ARG A 346 -26.42 21.47 24.22
CA ARG A 346 -26.33 20.26 25.03
C ARG A 346 -25.10 20.32 25.93
N LEU A 347 -25.23 19.88 27.17
CA LEU A 347 -24.14 19.94 28.16
C LEU A 347 -22.98 19.00 27.81
N GLY A 348 -23.24 17.77 27.38
CA GLY A 348 -22.21 16.89 26.81
C GLY A 348 -20.98 16.69 27.70
N HIS A 349 -19.79 16.74 27.11
CA HIS A 349 -18.51 16.47 27.77
C HIS A 349 -17.72 17.76 27.96
N VAL A 350 -17.07 17.94 29.12
CA VAL A 350 -16.11 19.02 29.37
C VAL A 350 -14.71 18.44 29.33
N LEU A 351 -13.91 18.90 28.37
CA LEU A 351 -12.53 18.49 28.21
C LEU A 351 -11.60 19.41 29.00
N ILE A 352 -10.96 18.83 30.02
CA ILE A 352 -9.91 19.48 30.79
C ILE A 352 -8.57 19.03 30.19
N ASN A 353 -7.77 20.01 29.75
CA ASN A 353 -6.48 19.76 29.10
C ASN A 353 -5.40 19.27 30.09
N GLU A 354 -4.21 18.97 29.61
CA GLU A 354 -3.08 18.42 30.38
C GLU A 354 -2.67 19.18 31.66
N TYR A 355 -3.15 20.41 31.86
CA TYR A 355 -2.78 21.25 32.99
C TYR A 355 -3.54 20.94 34.28
N TRP A 356 -4.43 19.95 34.33
CA TRP A 356 -5.10 19.52 35.57
C TRP A 356 -4.14 18.96 36.63
N GLN A 357 -2.98 18.47 36.18
CA GLN A 357 -1.86 17.97 37.00
C GLN A 357 -0.77 19.05 37.15
N LYS A 358 0.05 18.93 38.20
CA LYS A 358 1.16 19.86 38.47
C LYS A 358 2.30 19.65 37.47
N ASN A 359 2.69 18.40 37.24
CA ASN A 359 3.59 18.01 36.16
C ASN A 359 2.94 16.95 35.28
N ILE A 360 3.22 17.01 33.98
CA ILE A 360 2.67 16.01 33.06
C ILE A 360 3.23 14.63 33.41
N GLY A 361 2.34 13.68 33.70
CA GLY A 361 2.71 12.33 34.12
C GLY A 361 2.63 12.08 35.63
N ASP A 362 2.20 13.06 36.43
CA ASP A 362 1.91 12.84 37.85
C ASP A 362 0.67 11.95 38.05
N PHE A 363 -0.27 11.99 37.11
CA PHE A 363 -1.56 11.29 37.19
C PHE A 363 -2.35 11.63 38.47
N GLN A 364 -2.13 12.83 39.02
CA GLN A 364 -2.76 13.34 40.23
C GLN A 364 -3.19 14.79 40.01
N LEU A 365 -4.33 15.17 40.58
CA LEU A 365 -4.80 16.56 40.55
C LEU A 365 -3.79 17.45 41.26
N ASP A 366 -3.56 18.65 40.72
CA ASP A 366 -2.77 19.67 41.41
C ASP A 366 -3.55 20.22 42.61
N PRO A 367 -3.21 19.87 43.86
CA PRO A 367 -4.01 20.22 45.03
C PRO A 367 -3.97 21.73 45.34
N GLU A 368 -2.96 22.46 44.85
CA GLU A 368 -2.85 23.90 45.05
C GLU A 368 -3.86 24.65 44.17
N ARG A 369 -4.08 24.19 42.94
CA ARG A 369 -5.01 24.81 41.97
C ARG A 369 -6.41 24.22 41.99
N PHE A 370 -6.56 22.98 42.46
CA PHE A 370 -7.80 22.21 42.44
C PHE A 370 -8.13 21.60 43.82
N PRO A 371 -8.19 22.41 44.90
CA PRO A 371 -8.41 21.90 46.25
C PRO A 371 -9.79 21.24 46.44
N THR A 372 -10.81 21.66 45.68
CA THR A 372 -12.19 21.15 45.81
C THR A 372 -12.76 20.59 44.50
N LEU A 373 -11.90 20.36 43.50
CA LEU A 373 -12.35 19.97 42.17
C LEU A 373 -13.20 18.69 42.16
N THR A 374 -12.92 17.73 43.05
CA THR A 374 -13.74 16.51 43.20
C THR A 374 -15.20 16.85 43.51
N ASP A 375 -15.48 17.87 44.33
CA ASP A 375 -16.85 18.29 44.63
C ASP A 375 -17.46 19.09 43.47
N THR A 376 -16.66 19.92 42.80
CA THR A 376 -17.05 20.59 41.56
C THR A 376 -17.45 19.57 40.47
N VAL A 377 -16.69 18.49 40.29
CA VAL A 377 -17.00 17.40 39.34
C VAL A 377 -18.32 16.72 39.70
N LYS A 378 -18.57 16.42 40.98
CA LYS A 378 -19.88 15.86 41.42
C LYS A 378 -21.04 16.80 41.09
N ILE A 379 -20.86 18.11 41.26
CA ILE A 379 -21.87 19.12 40.90
C ILE A 379 -22.10 19.10 39.39
N LEU A 380 -21.03 19.07 38.59
CA LEU A 380 -21.12 19.04 37.13
C LEU A 380 -21.79 17.75 36.62
N HIS A 381 -21.46 16.60 37.20
CA HIS A 381 -22.13 15.32 36.92
C HIS A 381 -23.64 15.41 37.22
N ARG A 382 -24.05 15.99 38.36
CA ARG A 382 -25.48 16.21 38.70
C ARG A 382 -26.18 17.15 37.74
N ARG A 383 -25.46 18.14 37.20
CA ARG A 383 -25.97 19.06 36.18
C ARG A 383 -26.05 18.43 34.79
N GLY A 384 -25.46 17.25 34.58
CA GLY A 384 -25.52 16.49 33.33
C GLY A 384 -24.29 16.65 32.43
N PHE A 385 -23.22 17.28 32.91
CA PHE A 385 -21.93 17.24 32.24
C PHE A 385 -21.22 15.91 32.50
N ARG A 386 -20.37 15.50 31.56
CA ARG A 386 -19.38 14.44 31.74
C ARG A 386 -17.99 15.04 31.72
N ILE A 387 -17.11 14.66 32.63
CA ILE A 387 -15.75 15.22 32.69
C ILE A 387 -14.79 14.29 31.96
N SER A 388 -13.96 14.87 31.08
CA SER A 388 -12.90 14.16 30.37
C SER A 388 -11.57 14.83 30.66
N LEU A 389 -10.62 14.07 31.21
CA LEU A 389 -9.26 14.55 31.43
C LEU A 389 -8.35 14.12 30.29
N SER A 390 -7.52 15.04 29.82
CA SER A 390 -6.50 14.72 28.83
C SER A 390 -5.31 14.04 29.49
N VAL A 391 -4.98 12.83 29.03
CA VAL A 391 -3.81 12.06 29.46
C VAL A 391 -2.86 11.88 28.28
N GLN A 392 -1.55 11.90 28.54
CA GLN A 392 -0.53 11.74 27.51
C GLN A 392 0.43 10.60 27.88
N PRO A 393 1.04 9.91 26.90
CA PRO A 393 2.01 8.83 27.16
C PRO A 393 3.41 9.38 27.51
N PHE A 394 3.48 10.54 28.19
CA PHE A 394 4.71 11.22 28.55
C PHE A 394 4.79 11.40 30.06
N ILE A 395 6.00 11.24 30.62
CA ILE A 395 6.32 11.54 32.00
C ILE A 395 7.38 12.66 32.01
N SER A 396 7.02 13.83 32.52
CA SER A 396 7.95 14.95 32.73
C SER A 396 9.10 14.50 33.64
N THR A 397 10.31 15.00 33.39
CA THR A 397 11.44 14.78 34.32
C THR A 397 11.23 15.38 35.70
N GLU A 398 10.26 16.30 35.83
CA GLU A 398 9.87 16.93 37.09
C GLU A 398 8.68 16.22 37.77
N SER A 399 8.12 15.18 37.13
CA SER A 399 7.04 14.41 37.71
C SER A 399 7.52 13.57 38.90
N SER A 400 6.66 13.47 39.92
CA SER A 400 6.84 12.58 41.06
C SER A 400 7.03 11.10 40.65
N ASN A 401 6.46 10.69 39.51
CA ASN A 401 6.55 9.33 38.99
C ASN A 401 7.79 9.06 38.13
N PHE A 402 8.59 10.09 37.80
CA PHE A 402 9.70 9.91 36.85
C PHE A 402 10.76 8.95 37.37
N LEU A 403 11.15 9.08 38.65
CA LEU A 403 12.15 8.21 39.27
C LEU A 403 11.71 6.75 39.27
N GLU A 404 10.46 6.48 39.67
CA GLU A 404 9.87 5.15 39.64
C GLU A 404 9.85 4.59 38.21
N ALA A 405 9.37 5.38 37.25
CA ALA A 405 9.30 4.97 35.84
C ALA A 405 10.67 4.62 35.24
N VAL A 406 11.74 5.30 35.65
CA VAL A 406 13.12 4.95 35.28
C VAL A 406 13.58 3.67 35.98
N SER A 407 13.37 3.56 37.29
CA SER A 407 13.81 2.39 38.08
C SER A 407 13.14 1.08 37.63
N GLU A 408 11.86 1.16 37.28
CA GLU A 408 11.03 0.05 36.82
C GLU A 408 11.10 -0.13 35.29
N ARG A 409 11.93 0.67 34.60
CA ARG A 409 12.17 0.58 33.14
C ARG A 409 10.88 0.68 32.31
N LEU A 410 9.97 1.56 32.72
CA LEU A 410 8.67 1.79 32.09
C LEU A 410 8.74 2.74 30.88
N LEU A 411 9.87 3.43 30.71
CA LEU A 411 10.07 4.41 29.65
C LEU A 411 10.77 3.80 28.43
N ILE A 412 10.60 4.39 27.25
CA ILE A 412 11.43 4.09 26.09
C ILE A 412 12.87 4.48 26.41
N HIS A 413 13.82 3.60 26.10
CA HIS A 413 15.24 3.78 26.44
C HIS A 413 16.05 4.27 25.25
N GLU A 414 17.20 4.87 25.54
CA GLU A 414 18.19 5.21 24.51
C GLU A 414 18.66 3.96 23.77
N ARG A 415 18.92 4.11 22.48
CA ARG A 415 19.44 3.04 21.63
C ARG A 415 20.81 2.62 22.15
N GLU A 416 21.08 1.31 22.09
CA GLU A 416 22.37 0.73 22.49
C GLU A 416 22.76 0.97 23.96
N SER A 417 21.81 1.42 24.79
CA SER A 417 21.98 1.51 26.23
C SER A 417 21.64 0.17 26.91
N GLU A 418 22.06 0.01 28.17
CA GLU A 418 21.73 -1.16 29.00
C GLU A 418 20.24 -1.21 29.44
N ARG A 419 19.34 -0.54 28.70
CA ARG A 419 17.93 -0.31 29.07
C ARG A 419 17.80 0.32 30.46
N SER A 420 18.75 1.17 30.81
CA SER A 420 18.81 1.90 32.08
C SER A 420 18.70 3.41 31.88
N ILE A 421 18.94 3.90 30.65
CA ILE A 421 18.90 5.32 30.31
C ILE A 421 17.63 5.59 29.51
N PRO A 422 16.67 6.38 30.03
CA PRO A 422 15.47 6.74 29.29
C PRO A 422 15.81 7.67 28.12
N ALA A 423 15.20 7.43 26.96
CA ALA A 423 15.25 8.37 25.85
C ALA A 423 14.31 9.55 26.15
N LEU A 424 14.88 10.75 26.19
CA LEU A 424 14.13 11.97 26.47
C LEU A 424 13.68 12.66 25.18
N THR A 425 12.51 13.29 25.25
CA THR A 425 11.91 14.06 24.15
C THR A 425 11.27 15.34 24.66
N ARG A 426 10.87 16.21 23.73
CA ARG A 426 10.10 17.41 23.99
C ARG A 426 8.63 17.16 23.66
N TYR A 427 7.71 17.59 24.53
CA TYR A 427 6.27 17.51 24.26
C TYR A 427 5.59 18.85 24.56
N LYS A 428 5.10 19.51 23.50
CA LYS A 428 4.50 20.86 23.56
C LYS A 428 5.37 21.84 24.39
N SER A 429 4.88 22.27 25.56
CA SER A 429 5.55 23.17 26.49
C SER A 429 6.55 22.48 27.43
N LEU A 430 6.56 21.15 27.51
CA LEU A 430 7.55 20.40 28.30
C LEU A 430 8.88 20.34 27.56
N ALA A 431 9.93 20.86 28.19
CA ALA A 431 11.28 20.81 27.64
C ALA A 431 11.86 19.39 27.62
N SER A 432 11.54 18.57 28.63
CA SER A 432 12.11 17.22 28.81
C SER A 432 11.08 16.25 29.39
N ALA A 433 10.83 15.16 28.69
CA ALA A 433 9.94 14.09 29.11
C ALA A 433 10.41 12.73 28.59
N GLY A 434 10.20 11.68 29.40
CA GLY A 434 10.26 10.30 28.94
C GLY A 434 8.95 9.88 28.29
N VAL A 435 9.00 8.89 27.40
CA VAL A 435 7.82 8.30 26.76
C VAL A 435 7.55 6.95 27.39
N LEU A 436 6.31 6.65 27.80
CA LEU A 436 5.95 5.33 28.32
C LEU A 436 6.09 4.26 27.22
N ASP A 437 6.80 3.17 27.51
CA ASP A 437 6.95 2.03 26.62
C ASP A 437 5.76 1.07 26.80
N ILE A 438 4.73 1.25 25.98
CA ILE A 438 3.54 0.37 25.97
C ILE A 438 3.80 -1.05 25.46
N THR A 439 5.01 -1.33 24.95
CA THR A 439 5.41 -2.69 24.54
C THR A 439 6.02 -3.48 25.69
N ASN A 440 6.34 -2.82 26.81
CA ASN A 440 6.74 -3.46 28.05
C ASN A 440 5.49 -3.96 28.80
N ASN A 441 5.55 -5.22 29.24
CA ASN A 441 4.46 -5.90 29.97
C ASN A 441 4.12 -5.22 31.31
N GLU A 442 5.06 -4.50 31.94
CA GLU A 442 4.85 -3.85 33.23
C GLU A 442 4.25 -2.43 33.11
N THR A 443 4.49 -1.75 31.98
CA THR A 443 4.05 -0.36 31.77
C THR A 443 2.53 -0.23 31.72
N VAL A 444 1.84 -1.16 31.04
CA VAL A 444 0.38 -1.10 30.89
C VAL A 444 -0.34 -1.34 32.23
N PRO A 445 0.00 -2.37 33.04
CA PRO A 445 -0.50 -2.50 34.40
C PRO A 445 -0.21 -1.28 35.28
N TRP A 446 1.00 -0.73 35.23
CA TRP A 446 1.37 0.44 36.00
C TRP A 446 0.51 1.66 35.64
N LEU A 447 0.37 1.97 34.35
CA LEU A 447 -0.47 3.08 33.88
C LEU A 447 -1.94 2.87 34.26
N ARG A 448 -2.45 1.64 34.13
CA ARG A 448 -3.82 1.32 34.54
C ARG A 448 -4.04 1.58 36.03
N ASN A 449 -3.07 1.23 36.88
CA ASN A 449 -3.15 1.50 38.31
C ASN A 449 -3.19 3.00 38.61
N GLN A 450 -2.35 3.80 37.95
CA GLN A 450 -2.36 5.26 38.09
C GLN A 450 -3.71 5.86 37.67
N LEU A 451 -4.25 5.42 36.53
CA LEU A 451 -5.56 5.87 36.03
C LEU A 451 -6.74 5.41 36.91
N ALA A 452 -6.67 4.22 37.50
CA ALA A 452 -7.68 3.72 38.42
C ALA A 452 -7.74 4.59 39.70
N LYS A 453 -6.58 4.89 40.30
CA LYS A 453 -6.48 5.79 41.46
C LYS A 453 -7.01 7.19 41.16
N LEU A 454 -6.69 7.71 39.97
CA LEU A 454 -7.20 9.01 39.51
C LEU A 454 -8.73 8.98 39.38
N SER A 455 -9.29 7.93 38.77
CA SER A 455 -10.74 7.77 38.62
C SER A 455 -11.44 7.67 39.97
N GLU A 456 -10.88 6.93 40.93
CA GLU A 456 -11.44 6.83 42.28
C GLU A 456 -11.41 8.17 43.03
N THR A 457 -10.36 8.97 42.81
CA THR A 457 -10.18 10.28 43.46
C THR A 457 -11.18 11.33 42.94
N ILE A 458 -11.48 11.29 41.64
CA ILE A 458 -12.35 12.28 41.00
C ILE A 458 -13.83 11.92 41.16
N GLY A 459 -14.15 10.63 41.26
CA GLY A 459 -15.54 10.13 41.21
C GLY A 459 -16.15 10.27 39.82
#